data_AF-A0AAN7VPV5-F1
#
_entry.id   AF-A0AAN7VPV5-F1
#
_cell.length_a   1.000
_cell.length_b   1.000
_cell.length_c   1.000
_cell.angle_alpha   90.00
_cell.angle_beta   90.00
_cell.angle_gamma   90.00
#
_symmetry.space_group_name_H-M   'P 1'
#
loop_
_entity.id
_entity.type
_entity.pdbx_description
1 polymer ?
#
loop_
_entity_poly.entity_id
_entity_poly.type
_entity_poly.pdbx_seq_one_letter_code
_entity_poly.pdbx_strand_id
1 'polypeptide(L)'
;MGSPLSPAIANIYMDDFETKALETADLKPKCWFRYVDDIFVIWPHGLQDLDVFLSHLNGFNNSIQFTMEIETNNSLPFLDLLITRNNDNNFNYCVYRKPTHTNRYLNANSHHHPTQLNSVMETLIVRSLRLTEKQNQNYELNTLKTILQQNGYKLHQINNIIRKNLRHKNSEKNNVNDDRKLSILPYLKGVTDKIARKFPKNEFRVVFKPFKTLSQFIRTPKDTIPGESQGV
;
A
#
# COMPACT_ATOMS: atom_id res chain seq x y z
N MET A 1 -4.27 10.58 -14.90
CA MET A 1 -4.72 9.92 -13.65
C MET A 1 -6.06 10.51 -13.25
N GLY A 2 -7.16 9.76 -13.41
CA GLY A 2 -8.49 10.24 -13.03
C GLY A 2 -9.62 9.59 -13.82
N SER A 3 -9.36 9.18 -15.07
CA SER A 3 -10.32 8.39 -15.84
C SER A 3 -10.28 6.92 -15.40
N PRO A 4 -11.43 6.28 -15.16
CA PRO A 4 -11.51 4.87 -14.75
C PRO A 4 -10.99 3.91 -15.84
N LEU A 5 -10.96 4.35 -17.11
CA LEU A 5 -10.49 3.54 -18.24
C LEU A 5 -8.98 3.60 -18.43
N SER A 6 -8.31 4.65 -17.95
CA SER A 6 -6.87 4.85 -18.20
C SER A 6 -5.99 3.67 -17.75
N PRO A 7 -6.17 3.06 -16.56
CA PRO A 7 -5.34 1.93 -16.14
C PRO A 7 -5.52 0.69 -17.02
N ALA A 8 -6.75 0.44 -17.49
CA ALA A 8 -7.03 -0.69 -18.36
C ALA A 8 -6.36 -0.52 -19.74
N ILE A 9 -6.49 0.66 -20.33
CA ILE A 9 -5.85 0.98 -21.62
C ILE A 9 -4.32 0.92 -21.50
N ALA A 10 -3.76 1.49 -20.42
CA ALA A 10 -2.32 1.43 -20.17
C ALA A 10 -1.83 -0.02 -20.03
N ASN A 11 -2.57 -0.87 -19.32
CA ASN A 11 -2.23 -2.28 -19.18
C ASN A 11 -2.27 -3.04 -20.50
N ILE A 12 -3.28 -2.81 -21.35
CA ILE A 12 -3.38 -3.45 -22.67
C ILE A 12 -2.21 -3.04 -23.56
N TYR A 13 -1.90 -1.74 -23.59
CA TYR A 13 -0.78 -1.24 -24.38
C TYR A 13 0.55 -1.84 -23.89
N MET A 14 0.79 -1.83 -22.58
CA MET A 14 2.03 -2.39 -22.01
C MET A 14 2.15 -3.89 -22.24
N ASP A 15 1.04 -4.63 -22.26
CA ASP A 15 1.03 -6.07 -22.56
C ASP A 15 1.47 -6.35 -24.01
N ASP A 16 0.94 -5.62 -24.99
CA ASP A 16 1.34 -5.73 -26.40
C ASP A 16 2.80 -5.28 -26.61
N PHE A 17 3.20 -4.18 -25.96
CA PHE A 17 4.57 -3.70 -25.98
C PHE A 17 5.56 -4.75 -25.46
N GLU A 18 5.30 -5.29 -24.26
CA GLU A 18 6.16 -6.27 -23.59
C GLU A 18 6.24 -7.57 -24.37
N THR A 19 5.12 -8.03 -24.93
CA THR A 19 5.08 -9.24 -25.76
C THR A 19 6.03 -9.11 -26.95
N LYS A 20 5.92 -8.02 -27.71
CA LYS A 20 6.80 -7.76 -28.86
C LYS A 20 8.26 -7.62 -28.46
N ALA A 21 8.53 -6.90 -27.37
CA ALA A 21 9.89 -6.68 -26.89
C ALA A 21 10.55 -7.98 -26.42
N LEU A 22 9.81 -8.86 -25.74
CA LEU A 22 10.30 -10.16 -25.28
C LEU A 22 10.41 -11.21 -26.40
N GLU A 23 9.56 -11.15 -27.42
CA GLU A 23 9.64 -12.05 -28.58
C GLU A 23 10.92 -11.83 -29.39
N THR A 24 11.27 -10.56 -29.59
CA THR A 24 12.39 -10.10 -30.42
C THR A 24 13.73 -9.99 -29.68
N ALA A 25 13.74 -10.17 -28.36
CA ALA A 25 14.97 -10.14 -27.58
C ALA A 25 15.84 -11.38 -27.86
N ASP A 26 17.15 -11.16 -28.07
CA ASP A 26 18.14 -12.24 -28.29
C ASP A 26 18.23 -13.19 -27.09
N LEU A 27 18.27 -12.62 -25.90
CA LEU A 27 18.31 -13.32 -24.63
C LEU A 27 17.06 -12.99 -23.83
N LYS A 28 16.44 -14.03 -23.25
CA LYS A 28 15.13 -13.89 -22.60
C LYS A 28 15.25 -14.07 -21.08
N PRO A 29 14.52 -13.26 -20.29
CA PRO A 29 14.47 -13.45 -18.85
C PRO A 29 13.83 -14.79 -18.50
N LYS A 30 14.20 -15.34 -17.33
CA LYS A 30 13.59 -16.57 -16.82
C LYS A 30 12.14 -16.35 -16.37
N CYS A 31 11.84 -15.15 -15.87
CA CYS A 31 10.48 -14.72 -15.56
C CYS A 31 10.33 -13.21 -15.74
N TRP A 32 9.10 -12.79 -16.02
CA TRP A 32 8.70 -11.40 -16.20
C TRP A 32 7.36 -11.19 -15.49
N PHE A 33 7.36 -10.47 -14.37
CA PHE A 33 6.15 -10.20 -13.60
C PHE A 33 5.94 -8.71 -13.47
N ARG A 34 4.84 -8.20 -14.03
CA ARG A 34 4.48 -6.79 -13.97
C ARG A 34 3.35 -6.52 -12.99
N TYR A 35 3.51 -5.46 -12.19
CA TYR A 35 2.47 -4.86 -11.37
C TYR A 35 2.35 -3.38 -11.71
N VAL A 36 1.36 -3.02 -12.53
CA VAL A 36 1.20 -1.66 -13.08
C VAL A 36 2.45 -1.25 -13.85
N ASP A 37 3.30 -0.40 -13.26
CA ASP A 37 4.54 0.15 -13.79
C ASP A 37 5.81 -0.56 -13.28
N ASP A 38 5.72 -1.32 -12.19
CA ASP A 38 6.85 -2.04 -11.61
C ASP A 38 6.98 -3.45 -12.23
N ILE A 39 8.19 -3.83 -12.63
CA ILE A 39 8.48 -5.13 -13.24
C ILE A 39 9.57 -5.87 -12.46
N PHE A 40 9.28 -7.11 -12.09
CA PHE A 40 10.23 -8.03 -11.48
C PHE A 40 10.73 -9.04 -12.51
N VAL A 41 12.05 -9.15 -12.64
CA VAL A 41 12.71 -9.98 -13.65
C VAL A 41 13.78 -10.84 -12.99
N ILE A 42 13.83 -12.13 -13.36
CA ILE A 42 15.00 -12.98 -13.09
C ILE A 42 15.81 -13.11 -14.39
N TRP A 43 17.01 -12.58 -14.37
CA TRP A 43 17.91 -12.58 -15.52
C TRP A 43 19.07 -13.57 -15.34
N PRO A 44 19.16 -14.65 -16.14
CA PRO A 44 20.18 -15.69 -15.95
C PRO A 44 21.47 -15.48 -16.77
N HIS A 45 21.56 -14.43 -17.60
CA HIS A 45 22.62 -14.30 -18.62
C HIS A 45 23.76 -13.36 -18.24
N GLY A 46 23.81 -12.86 -16.99
CA GLY A 46 24.87 -11.96 -16.52
C GLY A 46 24.61 -10.47 -16.78
N LEU A 47 25.44 -9.61 -16.17
CA LEU A 47 25.19 -8.16 -16.12
C LEU A 47 25.42 -7.44 -17.46
N GLN A 48 26.40 -7.88 -18.25
CA GLN A 48 26.71 -7.24 -19.54
C GLN A 48 25.53 -7.37 -20.51
N ASP A 49 24.97 -8.58 -20.62
CA ASP A 49 23.81 -8.84 -21.48
C ASP A 49 22.53 -8.19 -20.94
N LEU A 50 22.47 -7.89 -19.63
CA LEU A 50 21.34 -7.20 -19.03
C LEU A 50 21.26 -5.73 -19.51
N ASP A 51 22.39 -5.04 -19.64
CA ASP A 51 22.45 -3.66 -20.16
C ASP A 51 22.05 -3.61 -21.64
N VAL A 52 22.46 -4.63 -22.42
CA VAL A 52 22.04 -4.79 -23.82
C VAL A 52 20.52 -5.01 -23.89
N PHE A 53 19.98 -5.87 -23.03
CA PHE A 53 18.54 -6.11 -22.94
C PHE A 53 17.76 -4.84 -22.53
N LEU A 54 18.26 -4.05 -21.59
CA LEU A 54 17.65 -2.76 -21.25
C LEU A 54 17.65 -1.80 -22.45
N SER A 55 18.75 -1.74 -23.19
CA SER A 55 18.87 -0.91 -24.39
C SER A 55 17.90 -1.35 -25.48
N HIS A 56 17.71 -2.67 -25.65
CA HIS A 56 16.70 -3.25 -26.53
C HIS A 56 15.29 -2.81 -26.15
N LEU A 57 14.90 -2.95 -24.87
CA LEU A 57 13.59 -2.49 -24.37
C LEU A 57 13.35 -1.00 -24.68
N ASN A 58 14.35 -0.16 -24.41
CA ASN A 58 14.27 1.29 -24.60
C ASN A 58 14.30 1.72 -26.07
N GLY A 59 14.66 0.82 -26.99
CA GLY A 59 14.63 1.05 -28.44
C GLY A 59 13.24 0.96 -29.08
N PHE A 60 12.26 0.35 -28.41
CA PHE A 60 10.92 0.15 -28.98
C PHE A 60 10.09 1.43 -29.06
N ASN A 61 10.19 2.31 -28.06
CA ASN A 61 9.41 3.54 -28.01
C ASN A 61 10.14 4.64 -27.24
N ASN A 62 10.42 5.75 -27.91
CA ASN A 62 11.10 6.91 -27.32
C ASN A 62 10.32 7.56 -26.15
N SER A 63 9.01 7.34 -26.06
CA SER A 63 8.16 7.90 -24.99
C SER A 63 8.10 7.01 -23.74
N ILE A 64 8.54 5.76 -23.82
CA ILE A 64 8.50 4.80 -22.71
C ILE A 64 9.91 4.32 -22.48
N GLN A 65 10.46 4.67 -21.33
CA GLN A 65 11.84 4.34 -20.98
C GLN A 65 11.84 3.55 -19.67
N PHE A 66 12.42 2.37 -19.73
CA PHE A 66 12.67 1.48 -18.62
C PHE A 66 13.92 1.93 -17.87
N THR A 67 13.81 1.91 -16.55
CA THR A 67 14.92 2.00 -15.61
C THR A 67 14.97 0.70 -14.82
N MET A 68 16.16 0.31 -14.38
CA MET A 68 16.34 -0.94 -13.63
C MET A 68 17.09 -0.71 -12.33
N GLU A 69 16.69 -1.44 -11.31
CA GLU A 69 17.44 -1.62 -10.06
C GLU A 69 18.00 -3.05 -10.05
N ILE A 70 19.28 -3.20 -9.73
CA ILE A 70 19.97 -4.50 -9.72
C ILE A 70 20.03 -5.01 -8.28
N GLU A 71 19.96 -6.33 -8.11
CA GLU A 71 20.17 -6.99 -6.83
C GLU A 71 21.52 -6.58 -6.22
N THR A 72 21.50 -6.11 -4.97
CA THR A 72 22.71 -5.78 -4.20
C THR A 72 22.69 -6.55 -2.89
N ASN A 73 23.82 -7.18 -2.52
CA ASN A 73 23.92 -8.01 -1.31
C ASN A 73 22.80 -9.08 -1.22
N ASN A 74 22.56 -9.79 -2.32
CA ASN A 74 21.49 -10.77 -2.47
C ASN A 74 20.08 -10.24 -2.17
N SER A 75 19.86 -8.92 -2.25
CA SER A 75 18.59 -8.29 -1.92
C SER A 75 18.14 -7.31 -3.00
N LEU A 76 16.84 -7.30 -3.27
CA LEU A 76 16.21 -6.38 -4.21
C LEU A 76 14.87 -5.89 -3.63
N PRO A 77 14.64 -4.57 -3.55
CA PRO A 77 13.32 -4.05 -3.22
C PRO A 77 12.37 -4.25 -4.40
N PHE A 78 11.14 -4.68 -4.13
CA PHE A 78 10.07 -4.76 -5.11
C PHE A 78 8.73 -4.50 -4.42
N LEU A 79 8.00 -3.47 -4.87
CA LEU A 79 6.79 -2.97 -4.21
C LEU A 79 7.05 -2.66 -2.72
N ASP A 80 6.26 -3.26 -1.83
CA ASP A 80 6.36 -3.15 -0.38
C ASP A 80 7.35 -4.15 0.25
N LEU A 81 8.07 -4.93 -0.55
CA LEU A 81 8.91 -6.04 -0.10
C LEU A 81 10.40 -5.79 -0.35
N LEU A 82 11.21 -6.26 0.59
CA LEU A 82 12.63 -6.52 0.37
C LEU A 82 12.75 -8.02 0.17
N ILE A 83 13.07 -8.42 -1.06
CA ILE A 83 13.25 -9.81 -1.45
C ILE A 83 14.73 -10.12 -1.27
N THR A 84 15.06 -11.08 -0.41
CA THR A 84 16.44 -11.52 -0.18
C THR A 84 16.59 -12.97 -0.63
N ARG A 85 17.55 -13.24 -1.51
CA ARG A 85 17.90 -14.61 -1.93
C ARG A 85 18.75 -15.27 -0.85
N ASN A 86 18.28 -16.41 -0.34
CA ASN A 86 19.04 -17.27 0.57
C ASN A 86 19.95 -18.22 -0.21
N ASN A 87 20.93 -18.81 0.49
CA ASN A 87 21.88 -19.78 -0.08
C ASN A 87 21.19 -21.04 -0.64
N ASP A 88 20.01 -21.39 -0.12
CA ASP A 88 19.23 -22.56 -0.55
C ASP A 88 18.36 -22.30 -1.80
N ASN A 89 18.63 -21.22 -2.56
CA ASN A 89 17.82 -20.75 -3.69
C ASN A 89 16.35 -20.41 -3.36
N ASN A 90 16.03 -20.27 -2.08
CA ASN A 90 14.74 -19.76 -1.62
C ASN A 90 14.80 -18.25 -1.38
N PHE A 91 13.65 -17.59 -1.51
CA PHE A 91 13.53 -16.18 -1.17
C PHE A 91 13.02 -16.00 0.26
N ASN A 92 13.53 -14.96 0.90
CA ASN A 92 13.05 -14.44 2.17
C ASN A 92 12.43 -13.06 1.93
N TYR A 93 11.33 -12.76 2.62
CA TYR A 93 10.58 -11.52 2.41
C TYR A 93 10.47 -10.74 3.71
N CYS A 94 10.69 -9.44 3.62
CA CYS A 94 10.47 -8.47 4.69
C CYS A 94 9.78 -7.23 4.14
N VAL A 95 9.12 -6.45 4.99
CA VAL A 95 8.63 -5.12 4.62
C VAL A 95 9.81 -4.21 4.28
N TYR A 96 9.84 -3.69 3.06
CA TYR A 96 10.81 -2.68 2.65
C TYR A 96 10.37 -1.28 3.08
N ARG A 97 11.35 -0.48 3.50
CA ARG A 97 11.18 0.95 3.78
C ARG A 97 12.28 1.68 3.02
N LYS A 98 11.89 2.56 2.09
CA LYS A 98 12.83 3.38 1.33
C LYS A 98 13.75 4.16 2.29
N PRO A 99 15.01 4.47 1.91
CA PRO A 99 15.90 5.27 2.75
C PRO A 99 15.32 6.63 3.17
N THR A 100 14.42 7.18 2.36
CA THR A 100 13.70 8.43 2.61
C THR A 100 12.49 8.27 3.55
N HIS A 101 12.18 7.06 4.01
CA HIS A 101 11.05 6.77 4.88
C HIS A 101 11.27 7.37 6.28
N THR A 102 10.52 8.42 6.61
CA THR A 102 10.71 9.20 7.84
C THR A 102 10.15 8.55 9.10
N ASN A 103 9.49 7.38 8.99
CA ASN A 103 8.76 6.73 10.09
C ASN A 103 7.66 7.60 10.72
N ARG A 104 7.22 8.66 10.04
CA ARG A 104 6.11 9.51 10.51
C ARG A 104 4.79 8.96 10.02
N TYR A 105 3.92 8.65 10.97
CA TYR A 105 2.54 8.25 10.73
C TYR A 105 1.59 9.25 11.40
N LEU A 106 0.29 8.97 11.31
CA LEU A 106 -0.71 9.75 12.02
C LEU A 106 -0.38 9.77 13.52
N ASN A 107 -0.12 10.95 14.09
CA ASN A 107 0.24 11.06 15.49
C ASN A 107 -0.95 10.72 16.40
N ALA A 108 -0.71 9.96 17.47
CA ALA A 108 -1.77 9.52 18.39
C ALA A 108 -2.46 10.66 19.15
N ASN A 109 -1.80 11.83 19.28
CA ASN A 109 -2.36 13.02 19.91
C ASN A 109 -3.15 13.91 18.92
N SER A 110 -3.22 13.53 17.64
CA SER A 110 -4.01 14.26 16.66
C SER A 110 -5.51 14.17 16.97
N HIS A 111 -6.29 15.14 16.50
CA HIS A 111 -7.74 15.20 16.73
C HIS A 111 -8.53 14.27 15.79
N HIS A 112 -8.13 13.00 15.69
CA HIS A 112 -8.79 11.98 14.89
C HIS A 112 -9.65 11.06 15.76
N HIS A 113 -10.67 10.45 15.16
CA HIS A 113 -11.50 9.47 15.86
C HIS A 113 -10.65 8.25 16.23
N PRO A 114 -10.83 7.63 17.42
CA PRO A 114 -10.01 6.49 17.86
C PRO A 114 -9.93 5.34 16.85
N THR A 115 -11.00 5.09 16.09
CA THR A 115 -11.00 4.08 15.01
C THR A 115 -9.96 4.37 13.93
N GLN A 116 -9.76 5.65 13.54
CA GLN A 116 -8.79 6.03 12.52
C GLN A 116 -7.35 5.83 13.04
N LEU A 117 -7.11 6.23 14.29
CA LEU A 117 -5.82 5.97 14.96
C LEU A 117 -5.54 4.47 15.06
N ASN A 118 -6.54 3.68 15.44
CA ASN A 118 -6.42 2.23 15.51
C ASN A 118 -6.18 1.59 14.15
N SER A 119 -6.81 2.10 13.08
CA SER A 119 -6.59 1.58 11.73
C SER A 119 -5.16 1.78 11.25
N VAL A 120 -4.49 2.86 11.65
CA VAL A 120 -3.07 3.06 11.30
C VAL A 120 -2.21 1.97 11.92
N MET A 121 -2.39 1.69 13.21
CA MET A 121 -1.69 0.58 13.88
C MET A 121 -2.04 -0.77 13.25
N GLU A 122 -3.32 -1.03 13.03
CA GLU A 122 -3.82 -2.31 12.50
C GLU A 122 -3.28 -2.55 11.08
N THR A 123 -3.32 -1.57 10.19
CA THR A 123 -2.79 -1.69 8.82
C THR A 123 -1.30 -2.01 8.83
N LEU A 124 -0.48 -1.31 9.62
CA LEU A 124 0.96 -1.57 9.68
C LEU A 124 1.29 -2.95 10.25
N ILE A 125 0.61 -3.34 11.33
CA ILE A 125 0.79 -4.65 11.96
C ILE A 125 0.34 -5.76 11.01
N VAL A 126 -0.85 -5.66 10.42
CA VAL A 126 -1.36 -6.67 9.47
C VAL A 126 -0.44 -6.77 8.26
N ARG A 127 0.02 -5.65 7.71
CA ARG A 127 1.00 -5.62 6.62
C ARG A 127 2.26 -6.39 7.00
N SER A 128 2.86 -6.09 8.16
CA SER A 128 4.06 -6.82 8.61
C SER A 128 3.84 -8.31 8.82
N LEU A 129 2.69 -8.72 9.34
CA LEU A 129 2.38 -10.12 9.58
C LEU A 129 2.10 -10.90 8.27
N ARG A 130 1.64 -10.19 7.23
CA ARG A 130 1.32 -10.79 5.92
C ARG A 130 2.54 -10.87 5.00
N LEU A 131 3.37 -9.83 5.01
CA LEU A 131 4.45 -9.64 4.05
C LEU A 131 5.81 -10.16 4.54
N THR A 132 5.99 -10.34 5.85
CA THR A 132 7.26 -10.76 6.42
C THR A 132 7.28 -12.26 6.72
N GLU A 133 8.38 -12.93 6.39
CA GLU A 133 8.65 -14.33 6.69
C GLU A 133 8.65 -14.58 8.21
N LYS A 134 8.17 -15.76 8.67
CA LYS A 134 7.97 -16.05 10.10
C LYS A 134 9.21 -15.78 10.97
N GLN A 135 10.40 -16.11 10.46
CA GLN A 135 11.67 -15.88 11.15
C GLN A 135 11.95 -14.40 11.45
N ASN A 136 11.53 -13.50 10.56
CA ASN A 136 11.79 -12.06 10.63
C ASN A 136 10.63 -11.27 11.25
N GLN A 137 9.46 -11.90 11.46
CA GLN A 137 8.28 -11.23 12.00
C GLN A 137 8.53 -10.58 13.36
N ASN A 138 9.25 -11.25 14.26
CA ASN A 138 9.52 -10.69 15.59
C ASN A 138 10.37 -9.42 15.53
N TYR A 139 11.40 -9.41 14.67
CA TYR A 139 12.24 -8.25 14.45
C TYR A 139 11.41 -7.08 13.88
N GLU A 140 10.63 -7.34 12.83
CA GLU A 140 9.79 -6.33 12.20
C GLU A 140 8.71 -5.76 13.15
N LEU A 141 8.06 -6.61 13.95
CA LEU A 141 7.09 -6.17 14.95
C LEU A 141 7.73 -5.31 16.05
N ASN A 142 8.95 -5.61 16.46
CA ASN A 142 9.67 -4.80 17.44
C ASN A 142 10.06 -3.44 16.86
N THR A 143 10.53 -3.40 15.60
CA THR A 143 10.75 -2.16 14.86
C THR A 143 9.47 -1.32 14.77
N LEU A 144 8.34 -1.94 14.41
CA LEU A 144 7.05 -1.25 14.36
C LEU A 144 6.58 -0.73 15.72
N LYS A 145 6.80 -1.47 16.81
CA LYS A 145 6.48 -0.98 18.17
C LYS A 145 7.24 0.32 18.46
N THR A 146 8.55 0.35 18.20
CA THR A 146 9.38 1.54 18.39
C THR A 146 8.86 2.71 17.57
N ILE A 147 8.57 2.49 16.29
CA ILE A 147 8.05 3.53 15.39
C ILE A 147 6.68 4.05 15.87
N LEU A 148 5.76 3.17 16.24
CA LEU A 148 4.44 3.57 16.73
C LEU A 148 4.54 4.33 18.06
N GLN A 149 5.44 3.93 18.96
CA GLN A 149 5.68 4.67 20.20
C GLN A 149 6.24 6.08 19.93
N GLN A 150 7.15 6.23 18.96
CA GLN A 150 7.65 7.54 18.52
C GLN A 150 6.53 8.43 17.94
N ASN A 151 5.48 7.82 17.38
CA ASN A 151 4.28 8.53 16.91
C ASN A 151 3.21 8.77 18.01
N GLY A 152 3.54 8.49 19.28
CA GLY A 152 2.70 8.76 20.45
C GLY A 152 1.72 7.65 20.83
N TYR A 153 1.75 6.50 20.14
CA TYR A 153 0.86 5.39 20.45
C TYR A 153 1.30 4.67 21.72
N LYS A 154 0.34 4.27 22.56
CA LYS A 154 0.66 3.62 23.84
C LYS A 154 0.99 2.14 23.62
N LEU A 155 2.03 1.65 24.28
CA LEU A 155 2.52 0.27 24.12
C LEU A 155 1.44 -0.80 24.35
N HIS A 156 0.55 -0.60 25.32
CA HIS A 156 -0.54 -1.56 25.57
C HIS A 156 -1.53 -1.64 24.39
N GLN A 157 -1.81 -0.53 23.69
CA GLN A 157 -2.70 -0.52 22.52
C GLN A 157 -2.06 -1.31 21.37
N ILE A 158 -0.78 -1.06 21.12
CA ILE A 158 0.01 -1.76 20.09
C ILE A 158 0.00 -3.27 20.37
N ASN A 159 0.36 -3.68 21.59
CA ASN A 159 0.40 -5.08 21.98
C ASN A 159 -0.98 -5.76 21.90
N ASN A 160 -2.05 -5.06 22.24
CA ASN A 160 -3.41 -5.59 22.10
C ASN A 160 -3.75 -5.87 20.63
N ILE A 161 -3.39 -4.98 19.70
CA ILE A 161 -3.62 -5.17 18.26
C ILE A 161 -2.75 -6.31 17.71
N ILE A 162 -1.49 -6.42 18.14
CA ILE A 162 -0.62 -7.55 17.75
C ILE A 162 -1.25 -8.87 18.20
N ARG A 163 -1.62 -9.00 19.49
CA ARG A 163 -2.24 -10.23 20.02
C ARG A 163 -3.55 -10.56 19.31
N LYS A 164 -4.39 -9.56 19.03
CA LYS A 164 -5.64 -9.73 18.26
C LYS A 164 -5.36 -10.35 16.89
N ASN A 165 -4.41 -9.81 16.13
CA ASN A 165 -4.13 -10.26 14.77
C ASN A 165 -3.38 -11.60 14.71
N LEU A 166 -2.57 -11.93 15.72
CA LEU A 166 -1.97 -13.27 15.82
C LEU A 166 -3.02 -14.36 16.12
N ARG A 167 -4.08 -14.04 16.87
CA ARG A 167 -5.18 -14.97 17.19
C ARG A 167 -6.17 -15.14 16.03
N HIS A 168 -6.41 -14.08 15.25
CA HIS A 168 -7.47 -14.04 14.23
C HIS A 168 -7.11 -14.66 12.87
N LYS A 169 -6.04 -15.46 12.75
CA LYS A 169 -5.70 -16.12 11.48
C LYS A 169 -6.78 -17.07 10.93
N ASN A 170 -7.79 -17.45 11.74
CA ASN A 170 -8.75 -18.51 11.41
C ASN A 170 -10.24 -18.10 11.46
N SER A 171 -10.59 -16.81 11.52
CA SER A 171 -12.01 -16.41 11.52
C SER A 171 -12.39 -15.77 10.19
N GLU A 172 -13.10 -16.51 9.34
CA GLU A 172 -13.85 -15.92 8.23
C GLU A 172 -14.80 -14.87 8.79
N LYS A 173 -14.66 -13.62 8.31
CA LYS A 173 -15.65 -12.59 8.60
C LYS A 173 -16.88 -12.90 7.77
N ASN A 174 -17.91 -13.45 8.40
CA ASN A 174 -19.23 -13.48 7.80
C ASN A 174 -19.62 -12.04 7.44
N ASN A 175 -19.82 -11.77 6.16
CA ASN A 175 -20.38 -10.52 5.67
C ASN A 175 -21.85 -10.47 6.10
N VAL A 176 -22.09 -10.02 7.32
CA VAL A 176 -23.44 -9.71 7.78
C VAL A 176 -23.85 -8.42 7.10
N ASN A 177 -24.92 -8.47 6.30
CA ASN A 177 -25.55 -7.27 5.77
C ASN A 177 -26.02 -6.40 6.95
N ASP A 178 -25.59 -5.15 6.94
CA ASP A 178 -25.86 -4.18 8.00
C ASP A 178 -27.04 -3.30 7.59
N ASP A 179 -28.26 -3.71 7.97
CA ASP A 179 -29.51 -3.04 7.59
C ASP A 179 -29.78 -1.72 8.36
N ARG A 180 -28.83 -1.26 9.17
CA ARG A 180 -28.96 -0.03 9.96
C ARG A 180 -28.87 1.22 9.08
N LYS A 181 -29.69 2.23 9.41
CA LYS A 181 -29.63 3.56 8.81
C LYS A 181 -28.29 4.22 9.09
N LEU A 182 -27.63 4.74 8.05
CA LEU A 182 -26.36 5.42 8.18
C LEU A 182 -26.54 6.87 8.65
N SER A 183 -25.89 7.24 9.76
CA SER A 183 -25.82 8.61 10.27
C SER A 183 -24.38 9.10 10.28
N ILE A 184 -24.12 10.23 9.62
CA ILE A 184 -22.77 10.79 9.51
C ILE A 184 -22.64 12.03 10.41
N LEU A 185 -21.67 12.02 11.32
CA LEU A 185 -21.39 13.13 12.23
C LEU A 185 -19.97 13.68 12.03
N PRO A 186 -19.74 14.99 12.19
CA PRO A 186 -18.39 15.51 12.29
C PRO A 186 -17.73 14.99 13.58
N TYR A 187 -16.46 14.60 13.54
CA TYR A 187 -15.73 14.22 14.73
C TYR A 187 -15.30 15.46 15.52
N LEU A 188 -15.85 15.58 16.74
CA LEU A 188 -15.48 16.57 17.74
C LEU A 188 -15.35 15.82 19.07
N LYS A 189 -14.11 15.60 19.48
CA LYS A 189 -13.79 14.79 20.66
C LYS A 189 -14.57 15.27 21.89
N GLY A 190 -15.33 14.38 22.50
CA GLY A 190 -16.12 14.66 23.70
C GLY A 190 -17.49 15.30 23.46
N VAL A 191 -17.81 15.72 22.24
CA VAL A 191 -19.12 16.26 21.85
C VAL A 191 -19.87 15.24 21.01
N THR A 192 -19.43 15.01 19.78
CA THR A 192 -20.16 14.14 18.85
C THR A 192 -20.05 12.67 19.23
N ASP A 193 -19.02 12.30 20.01
CA ASP A 193 -18.94 10.99 20.68
C ASP A 193 -20.11 10.76 21.65
N LYS A 194 -20.49 11.79 22.42
CA LYS A 194 -21.59 11.70 23.39
C LYS A 194 -22.93 11.66 22.66
N ILE A 195 -23.08 12.45 21.60
CA ILE A 195 -24.26 12.43 20.73
C ILE A 195 -24.42 11.04 20.10
N ALA A 196 -23.34 10.49 19.52
CA ALA A 196 -23.34 9.16 18.91
C ALA A 196 -23.76 8.04 19.89
N ARG A 197 -23.44 8.16 21.19
CA ARG A 197 -23.88 7.18 22.21
C ARG A 197 -25.38 7.21 22.47
N LYS A 198 -26.08 8.29 22.15
CA LYS A 198 -27.52 8.42 22.31
C LYS A 198 -28.30 7.85 21.11
N PHE A 199 -27.63 7.59 19.98
CA PHE A 199 -28.27 6.92 18.85
C PHE A 199 -28.63 5.46 19.21
N PRO A 200 -29.84 4.99 18.85
CA PRO A 200 -30.20 3.58 18.97
C PRO A 200 -29.28 2.70 18.11
N LYS A 201 -28.39 1.91 18.74
CA LYS A 201 -27.38 1.09 18.03
C LYS A 201 -27.97 0.01 17.12
N ASN A 202 -29.23 -0.36 17.36
CA ASN A 202 -29.96 -1.36 16.58
C ASN A 202 -30.57 -0.77 15.31
N GLU A 203 -30.78 0.55 15.27
CA GLU A 203 -31.38 1.23 14.11
C GLU A 203 -30.35 2.02 13.31
N PHE A 204 -29.37 2.64 13.99
CA PHE A 204 -28.41 3.53 13.35
C PHE A 204 -26.98 3.04 13.43
N ARG A 205 -26.29 3.14 12.30
CA ARG A 205 -24.84 3.06 12.18
C ARG A 205 -24.28 4.48 12.12
N VAL A 206 -23.64 4.91 13.21
CA VAL A 206 -23.00 6.24 13.25
C VAL A 206 -21.57 6.15 12.72
N VAL A 207 -21.24 7.01 11.76
CA VAL A 207 -19.89 7.15 11.18
C VAL A 207 -19.40 8.58 11.36
N PHE A 208 -18.12 8.72 11.70
CA PHE A 208 -17.51 10.02 11.90
C PHE A 208 -16.71 10.48 10.68
N LYS A 209 -16.85 11.75 10.32
CA LYS A 209 -16.03 12.43 9.31
C LYS A 209 -15.30 13.62 9.92
N PRO A 210 -14.13 14.01 9.39
CA PRO A 210 -13.50 15.26 9.79
C PRO A 210 -14.45 16.44 9.54
N PHE A 211 -14.49 17.40 10.47
CA PHE A 211 -15.36 18.59 10.36
C PHE A 211 -15.00 19.46 9.16
N LYS A 212 -13.70 19.62 8.87
CA LYS A 212 -13.20 20.28 7.68
C LYS A 212 -12.11 19.45 7.02
N THR A 213 -12.14 19.36 5.70
CA THR A 213 -11.07 18.74 4.90
C THR A 213 -10.12 19.81 4.35
N LEU A 214 -8.86 19.46 4.10
CA LEU A 214 -7.92 20.36 3.44
C LEU A 214 -8.46 20.89 2.10
N SER A 215 -9.18 20.06 1.34
CA SER A 215 -9.82 20.48 0.07
C SER A 215 -10.86 21.59 0.21
N GLN A 216 -11.47 21.76 1.40
CA GLN A 216 -12.41 22.85 1.65
C GLN A 216 -11.69 24.18 1.92
N PHE A 217 -10.46 24.13 2.41
CA PHE A 217 -9.61 25.31 2.65
C PHE A 217 -8.77 25.65 1.43
N ILE A 218 -8.16 24.63 0.84
CA ILE A 218 -7.34 24.69 -0.35
C ILE A 218 -8.27 24.34 -1.50
N ARG A 219 -9.04 25.33 -1.99
CA ARG A 219 -9.65 25.19 -3.31
C ARG A 219 -8.50 24.97 -4.28
N THR A 220 -8.46 23.83 -4.96
CA THR A 220 -7.57 23.64 -6.10
C THR A 220 -7.85 24.77 -7.08
N PRO A 221 -6.89 25.65 -7.40
CA PRO A 221 -7.00 26.60 -8.52
C PRO A 221 -6.82 25.82 -9.83
N LYS A 222 -7.44 24.65 -9.95
CA LYS A 222 -7.58 24.01 -11.24
C LYS A 222 -8.73 24.72 -11.91
N ASP A 223 -8.46 25.27 -13.09
CA ASP A 223 -9.49 25.87 -13.92
C ASP A 223 -10.65 24.88 -14.04
N THR A 224 -11.87 25.37 -13.83
CA THR A 224 -13.07 24.60 -14.13
C THR A 224 -13.02 24.22 -15.59
N ILE A 225 -12.90 22.92 -15.88
CA ILE A 225 -12.99 22.41 -17.25
C ILE A 225 -14.46 22.58 -17.66
N PRO A 226 -14.76 23.30 -18.75
CA PRO A 226 -16.13 23.41 -19.24
C PRO A 226 -16.72 22.01 -19.48
N GLY A 227 -17.79 21.63 -18.75
CA GLY A 227 -18.46 20.35 -18.88
C GLY A 227 -18.24 19.32 -17.76
N GLU A 228 -17.48 19.65 -16.71
CA GLU A 228 -17.17 18.70 -15.61
C GLU A 228 -18.34 18.45 -14.62
N SER A 229 -19.53 18.97 -14.88
CA SER A 229 -20.73 18.69 -14.08
C SER A 229 -21.73 17.85 -14.89
N GLN A 230 -21.64 16.53 -14.74
CA GLN A 230 -22.72 15.55 -14.56
C GLN A 230 -22.31 14.18 -15.11
N GLY A 231 -21.89 13.30 -14.20
CA GLY A 231 -22.03 11.85 -14.34
C GLY A 231 -21.25 11.17 -15.48
N VAL A 232 -19.91 11.14 -15.37
CA VAL A 232 -19.09 9.93 -15.59
C VAL A 232 -17.93 9.97 -14.60
#